data_AF-A0A0C2FV24-F1
#
_entry.id   AF-A0A0C2FV24-F1
#
_cell.length_a   1.000
_cell.length_b   1.000
_cell.length_c   1.000
_cell.angle_alpha   90.00
_cell.angle_beta   90.00
_cell.angle_gamma   90.00
#
_symmetry.space_group_name_H-M   'P 1'
#
loop_
_entity.id
_entity.type
_entity.pdbx_description
1 polymer ?
#
loop_
_entity_poly.entity_id
_entity_poly.type
_entity_poly.pdbx_seq_one_letter_code
_entity_poly.pdbx_strand_id
1 'polypeptide(L)'
;MDPALIESLFPFQKVGVTFGIERGGRILLADDLGLGKSVQALTMARYYKAEWPLLILCPSSVKSAWKAQINKFFPIIQKICVIEKGTDPLPTARTSNT
;
A
#
# COMPACT_ATOMS: atom_id res chain seq x y z
N MET A 1 10.97 -10.32 2.60
CA MET A 1 10.33 -8.98 2.71
C MET A 1 11.43 -7.97 2.98
N ASP A 2 11.27 -6.69 2.61
CA ASP A 2 12.33 -5.67 2.78
C ASP A 2 12.60 -5.42 4.28
N PRO A 3 13.83 -5.67 4.79
CA PRO A 3 14.15 -5.50 6.21
C PRO A 3 13.92 -4.06 6.70
N ALA A 4 14.29 -3.06 5.90
CA ALA A 4 14.18 -1.65 6.29
C ALA A 4 12.71 -1.22 6.46
N LEU A 5 11.83 -1.74 5.60
CA LEU A 5 10.39 -1.53 5.72
C LEU A 5 9.85 -2.13 7.01
N ILE A 6 10.22 -3.37 7.34
CA ILE A 6 9.77 -4.04 8.56
C ILE A 6 10.25 -3.30 9.81
N GLU A 7 11.50 -2.83 9.81
CA GLU A 7 12.08 -2.06 10.92
C GLU A 7 11.38 -0.71 11.12
N SER A 8 10.84 -0.12 10.06
CA SER A 8 10.10 1.15 10.14
C SER A 8 8.72 1.04 10.80
N LEU A 9 8.19 -0.18 11.00
CA LEU A 9 6.88 -0.42 11.60
C LEU A 9 6.94 -0.46 13.13
N PHE A 10 5.93 0.13 13.77
CA PHE A 10 5.70 -0.06 15.21
C PHE A 10 5.31 -1.51 15.53
N PRO A 11 5.55 -2.01 16.76
CA PRO A 11 5.20 -3.37 17.14
C PRO A 11 3.74 -3.75 16.86
N PHE A 12 2.78 -2.85 17.14
CA PHE A 12 1.35 -3.11 16.88
C PHE A 12 1.03 -3.18 15.38
N GLN A 13 1.74 -2.41 14.54
CA GLN A 13 1.58 -2.45 13.08
C GLN A 13 2.05 -3.78 12.51
N LYS A 14 3.13 -4.36 13.06
CA LYS A 14 3.62 -5.68 12.67
C LYS A 14 2.56 -6.75 12.94
N VAL A 15 1.86 -6.66 14.07
CA VAL A 15 0.76 -7.58 14.40
C VAL A 15 -0.35 -7.50 13.36
N GLY A 16 -0.79 -6.30 12.98
CA GLY A 16 -1.82 -6.12 11.95
C GLY A 16 -1.41 -6.65 10.57
N VAL A 17 -0.14 -6.44 10.17
CA VAL A 17 0.42 -6.99 8.93
C VAL A 17 0.44 -8.51 8.95
N THR A 18 0.99 -9.11 10.01
CA THR A 18 1.06 -10.57 10.17
C THR A 18 -0.33 -11.19 10.16
N PHE A 19 -1.28 -10.61 10.90
CA PHE A 19 -2.67 -11.05 10.94
C PHE A 19 -3.33 -11.08 9.56
N GLY A 20 -3.00 -10.11 8.70
CA GLY A 20 -3.43 -10.04 7.31
C GLY A 20 -2.81 -11.11 6.42
N ILE A 21 -1.49 -11.28 6.51
CA ILE A 21 -0.76 -12.29 5.73
C ILE A 21 -1.25 -13.70 6.05
N GLU A 22 -1.43 -14.02 7.32
CA GLU A 22 -1.96 -15.33 7.78
C GLU A 22 -3.37 -15.64 7.25
N ARG A 23 -4.13 -14.61 6.85
CA ARG A 23 -5.48 -14.71 6.28
C ARG A 23 -5.52 -14.57 4.75
N GLY A 24 -4.37 -14.67 4.09
CA GLY A 24 -4.30 -14.52 2.64
C GLY A 24 -4.62 -13.10 2.16
N GLY A 25 -4.28 -12.09 2.95
CA GLY A 25 -4.40 -10.66 2.60
C GLY A 25 -5.80 -10.06 2.75
N ARG A 26 -6.82 -10.82 3.15
CA ARG A 26 -8.21 -10.34 3.28
C ARG A 26 -8.55 -9.99 4.72
N ILE A 27 -8.47 -8.71 5.08
CA ILE A 27 -8.78 -8.23 6.43
C ILE A 27 -9.45 -6.85 6.45
N LEU A 28 -10.08 -6.54 7.58
CA LEU A 28 -10.51 -5.19 7.97
C LEU A 28 -9.52 -4.65 9.02
N LEU A 29 -8.72 -3.65 8.65
CA LEU A 29 -7.87 -2.91 9.59
C LEU A 29 -8.66 -1.73 10.17
N ALA A 30 -9.21 -1.91 11.36
CA ALA A 30 -10.07 -0.95 12.05
C ALA A 30 -9.37 -0.18 13.19
N ASP A 31 -8.04 -0.01 13.09
CA ASP A 31 -7.27 0.77 14.06
C ASP A 31 -7.73 2.24 14.11
N ASP A 32 -7.44 2.93 15.20
CA ASP A 32 -7.72 4.35 15.36
C ASP A 32 -7.05 5.22 14.28
N LEU A 33 -7.61 6.41 14.07
CA LEU A 33 -7.06 7.40 13.14
C LEU A 33 -5.64 7.80 13.58
N GLY A 34 -4.72 7.91 12.62
CA GLY A 34 -3.33 8.30 12.88
C GLY A 34 -2.37 7.16 13.20
N LEU A 35 -2.85 5.95 13.49
CA LEU A 35 -1.99 4.78 13.80
C LEU A 35 -1.27 4.15 12.59
N GLY A 36 -1.33 4.79 11.41
CA GLY A 36 -0.57 4.33 10.24
C GLY A 36 -1.15 3.10 9.54
N LYS A 37 -2.47 3.00 9.40
CA LYS A 37 -3.11 1.91 8.64
C LYS A 37 -2.59 1.80 7.19
N SER A 38 -2.26 2.93 6.55
CA SER A 38 -1.73 2.93 5.19
C SER A 38 -0.38 2.20 5.11
N VAL A 39 0.55 2.40 6.05
CA VAL A 39 1.84 1.69 6.01
C VAL A 39 1.69 0.20 6.28
N GLN A 40 0.73 -0.20 7.12
CA GLN A 40 0.38 -1.61 7.32
C GLN A 40 -0.15 -2.24 6.02
N ALA A 41 -1.14 -1.61 5.37
CA ALA A 41 -1.72 -2.08 4.12
C ALA A 41 -0.67 -2.17 3.00
N LEU A 42 0.18 -1.14 2.88
CA LEU A 42 1.28 -1.11 1.92
C LEU A 42 2.28 -2.24 2.17
N THR A 43 2.69 -2.46 3.43
CA THR A 43 3.63 -3.54 3.78
C THR A 43 3.06 -4.91 3.42
N MET A 44 1.77 -5.12 3.71
CA MET A 44 1.07 -6.35 3.33
C MET A 44 0.99 -6.50 1.81
N ALA A 45 0.64 -5.45 1.06
CA ALA A 45 0.63 -5.48 -0.41
C ALA A 45 2.01 -5.80 -0.99
N ARG A 46 3.09 -5.37 -0.32
CA ARG A 46 4.47 -5.65 -0.72
C ARG A 46 4.90 -7.09 -0.47
N TYR A 47 4.26 -7.80 0.47
CA TYR A 47 4.39 -9.25 0.63
C TYR A 47 3.88 -9.97 -0.62
N TYR A 48 2.70 -9.56 -1.12
CA TYR A 48 2.05 -10.10 -2.32
C TYR A 48 2.52 -9.44 -3.63
N LYS A 49 3.77 -8.98 -3.71
CA LYS A 49 4.28 -8.27 -4.90
C LYS A 49 4.22 -9.07 -6.22
N ALA A 50 4.12 -10.39 -6.13
CA ALA A 50 3.96 -11.26 -7.31
C ALA A 50 2.58 -11.13 -7.96
N GLU A 51 1.58 -10.60 -7.24
CA GLU A 51 0.20 -10.43 -7.71
C GLU A 51 -0.06 -9.03 -8.30
N TRP A 52 0.96 -8.19 -8.37
CA TRP A 52 0.83 -6.81 -8.84
C TRP A 52 0.41 -6.75 -10.32
N PRO A 53 -0.30 -5.69 -10.75
CA PRO A 53 -0.36 -4.33 -10.18
C PRO A 53 -1.25 -4.16 -8.92
N LEU A 54 -0.87 -3.23 -8.03
CA LEU A 54 -1.64 -2.83 -6.85
C LEU A 54 -2.65 -1.72 -7.18
N LEU A 55 -3.93 -1.94 -6.86
CA LEU A 55 -4.98 -0.92 -6.90
C LEU A 55 -5.32 -0.46 -5.49
N ILE A 56 -5.29 0.86 -5.25
CA ILE A 56 -5.71 1.47 -3.99
C ILE A 56 -6.94 2.33 -4.27
N LEU A 57 -8.06 1.98 -3.64
CA LEU A 57 -9.28 2.78 -3.67
C LEU A 57 -9.37 3.62 -2.40
N CYS A 58 -9.55 4.92 -2.55
CA CYS A 58 -9.63 5.86 -1.44
C CYS A 58 -10.44 7.11 -1.82
N PRO A 59 -10.94 7.88 -0.82
CA PRO A 59 -11.54 9.18 -1.07
C PRO A 59 -10.58 10.13 -1.81
N SER A 60 -11.13 11.04 -2.62
CA SER A 60 -10.30 11.94 -3.43
C SER A 60 -9.34 12.80 -2.61
N SER A 61 -9.73 13.18 -1.39
CA SER A 61 -8.93 14.01 -0.49
C SER A 61 -7.65 13.34 0.02
N VAL A 62 -7.53 12.01 -0.05
CA VAL A 62 -6.37 11.27 0.48
C VAL A 62 -5.49 10.63 -0.59
N LYS A 63 -5.80 10.81 -1.88
CA LYS A 63 -4.97 10.29 -3.00
C LYS A 63 -3.51 10.77 -2.91
N SER A 64 -3.32 12.06 -2.62
CA SER A 64 -2.00 12.68 -2.45
C SER A 64 -1.24 12.10 -1.26
N ALA A 65 -1.94 11.88 -0.14
CA ALA A 65 -1.37 11.25 1.06
C ALA A 65 -0.91 9.82 0.76
N TRP A 66 -1.71 9.03 0.05
CA TRP A 66 -1.31 7.68 -0.39
C TRP A 66 -0.07 7.70 -1.29
N LYS A 67 -0.02 8.59 -2.28
CA LYS A 67 1.16 8.75 -3.14
C LYS A 67 2.41 9.09 -2.32
N ALA A 68 2.29 9.99 -1.35
CA ALA A 68 3.40 10.35 -0.46
C ALA A 68 3.88 9.15 0.39
N GLN A 69 2.97 8.33 0.92
CA GLN A 69 3.33 7.12 1.66
C GLN A 69 4.04 6.10 0.76
N ILE A 70 3.56 5.88 -0.47
CA ILE A 70 4.20 4.97 -1.43
C ILE A 70 5.62 5.47 -1.75
N ASN A 71 5.80 6.75 -2.06
CA ASN A 71 7.13 7.31 -2.33
C ASN A 71 8.08 7.17 -1.12
N LYS A 72 7.55 7.31 0.10
CA LYS A 72 8.33 7.19 1.34
C LYS A 72 8.78 5.75 1.61
N PHE A 73 7.85 4.79 1.54
CA PHE A 73 8.08 3.41 1.95
C PHE A 73 8.53 2.49 0.82
N PHE A 74 8.29 2.88 -0.43
CA PHE A 74 8.63 2.14 -1.63
C PHE A 74 9.29 3.02 -2.70
N PRO A 75 10.49 3.57 -2.41
CA PRO A 75 11.18 4.45 -3.35
C PRO A 75 11.53 3.78 -4.70
N ILE A 76 11.52 2.44 -4.76
CA ILE A 76 11.73 1.66 -5.99
C ILE A 76 10.53 1.71 -6.95
N ILE A 77 9.33 2.05 -6.46
CA ILE A 77 8.13 2.15 -7.29
C ILE A 77 8.11 3.52 -7.95
N GLN A 78 8.50 3.56 -9.22
CA GLN A 78 8.59 4.81 -9.97
C GLN A 78 7.28 5.16 -10.71
N LYS A 79 6.46 4.15 -11.02
CA LYS A 79 5.24 4.32 -11.82
C LYS A 79 4.00 4.25 -10.93
N ILE A 80 3.57 5.41 -10.44
CA ILE A 80 2.33 5.57 -9.66
C ILE A 80 1.35 6.38 -10.51
N CYS A 81 0.25 5.75 -10.91
CA CYS A 81 -0.85 6.43 -11.60
C CYS A 81 -1.90 6.88 -10.58
N VAL A 82 -2.24 8.16 -10.59
CA VAL A 82 -3.32 8.72 -9.78
C VAL A 82 -4.45 9.12 -10.72
N ILE A 83 -5.62 8.52 -10.53
CA ILE A 83 -6.84 8.83 -11.29
C ILE A 83 -7.60 9.91 -10.54
N GLU A 84 -7.74 11.10 -11.12
CA GLU A 84 -8.43 12.22 -10.48
C GLU A 84 -9.92 12.23 -10.78
N LYS A 85 -10.28 11.98 -12.04
CA LYS A 85 -11.65 11.98 -12.55
C LYS A 85 -12.00 10.62 -13.15
N GLY A 86 -13.30 10.30 -13.19
CA GLY A 86 -13.78 9.07 -13.83
C GLY A 86 -13.53 8.99 -15.34
N THR A 87 -13.20 10.13 -15.97
CA THR A 87 -12.85 10.23 -17.39
C THR A 87 -11.35 10.09 -17.66
N ASP A 88 -10.52 10.04 -16.61
CA ASP A 88 -9.07 9.94 -16.81
C ASP A 88 -8.73 8.56 -17.39
N PRO A 89 -7.80 8.48 -18.35
CA PRO A 89 -7.42 7.22 -18.95
C PRO A 89 -6.75 6.31 -17.93
N LEU A 90 -7.13 5.03 -17.92
CA LEU A 90 -6.44 4.02 -17.13
C LEU A 90 -5.06 3.73 -17.75
N PRO A 91 -4.05 3.43 -16.92
CA PRO A 91 -2.74 3.05 -17.41
C PRO A 91 -2.85 1.76 -18.24
N THR A 92 -2.38 1.82 -19.49
CA THR A 92 -2.46 0.72 -20.46
C THR A 92 -1.35 -0.32 -20.29
N ALA A 93 -0.22 0.06 -19.68
CA ALA A 93 0.88 -0.83 -19.40
C ALA A 93 0.80 -1.38 -17.97
N ARG A 94 0.94 -2.70 -17.81
CA ARG A 94 1.21 -3.29 -16.49
C ARG A 94 2.57 -2.79 -16.02
N THR A 95 2.63 -2.26 -14.80
CA THR A 95 3.89 -1.97 -14.14
C THR A 95 4.53 -3.31 -13.74
N SER A 96 5.50 -3.76 -14.53
CA SER A 96 6.23 -5.01 -14.30
C SER A 96 7.06 -4.92 -13.01
N ASN A 97 6.69 -5.74 -12.02
CA ASN A 97 7.46 -6.21 -10.85
C ASN A 97 8.55 -5.28 -10.27
N THR A 98 8.21 -4.04 -9.90
CA THR A 98 8.99 -3.29 -8.90
C THR A 98 8.66 -3.75 -7.47
#